data_AF-A0A6V7KLX0-F1
#
_entry.id   AF-A0A6V7KLX0-F1
#
_cell.length_a   1.000
_cell.length_b   1.000
_cell.length_c   1.000
_cell.angle_alpha   90.00
_cell.angle_beta   90.00
_cell.angle_gamma   90.00
#
_symmetry.space_group_name_H-M   'P 1'
#
loop_
_entity.id
_entity.type
_entity.pdbx_description
1 polymer ?
#
loop_
_entity_poly.entity_id
_entity_poly.type
_entity_poly.pdbx_seq_one_letter_code
_entity_poly.pdbx_strand_id
1 'polypeptide(L)' 'MKQKLTNGSNSKAEELIMHNKAPMWNESSQVYQLDFGGRVTQESAKNFQIEYREKQ' A
#
# COMPACT_ATOMS: atom_id res chain seq x y z
N MET A 1 -28.37 -41.31 12.70
CA MET A 1 -28.06 -39.89 12.98
C MET A 1 -26.65 -39.77 13.49
N LYS A 2 -25.73 -39.16 12.72
CA LYS A 2 -24.49 -38.58 13.25
C LYS A 2 -24.24 -37.28 12.48
N GLN A 3 -24.74 -36.18 13.05
CA GLN A 3 -24.45 -34.84 12.53
C GLN A 3 -22.97 -34.54 12.77
N LYS A 4 -22.27 -34.13 11.72
CA LYS A 4 -20.90 -33.64 11.78
C LYS A 4 -20.96 -32.18 12.23
N LEU A 5 -20.62 -31.93 13.48
CA LEU A 5 -20.41 -30.57 13.99
C LEU A 5 -18.99 -30.15 13.66
N THR A 6 -18.83 -29.27 12.67
CA THR A 6 -17.62 -28.46 12.49
C THR A 6 -18.00 -27.01 12.69
N ASN A 7 -18.17 -26.62 13.96
CA ASN A 7 -18.26 -25.21 14.34
C ASN A 7 -16.89 -24.77 14.85
N GLY A 8 -16.01 -24.44 13.92
CA GLY A 8 -14.88 -23.55 14.18
C GLY A 8 -15.04 -22.38 13.25
N SER A 9 -15.63 -21.30 13.73
CA SER A 9 -15.63 -20.01 13.04
C SER A 9 -14.17 -19.59 12.90
N ASN A 10 -13.56 -19.94 11.78
CA ASN A 10 -12.25 -19.50 11.39
C ASN A 10 -12.39 -18.05 10.93
N SER A 11 -12.65 -17.14 11.87
CA SER A 11 -12.54 -15.71 11.63
C SER A 11 -11.04 -15.39 11.53
N LYS A 12 -10.43 -15.81 10.42
CA LYS A 12 -9.19 -15.18 9.97
C LYS A 12 -9.53 -13.70 9.83
N ALA A 13 -8.90 -12.85 10.64
CA ALA A 13 -8.89 -11.43 10.35
C ALA A 13 -8.43 -11.27 8.90
N GLU A 14 -9.23 -10.60 8.07
CA GLU A 14 -8.80 -10.30 6.71
C GLU A 14 -7.58 -9.38 6.80
N GLU A 15 -6.45 -9.82 6.26
CA GLU A 15 -5.23 -9.02 6.22
C GLU A 15 -5.42 -7.88 5.24
N LEU A 16 -5.16 -6.65 5.70
CA LEU A 16 -5.12 -5.47 4.84
C LEU A 16 -3.72 -5.35 4.23
N ILE A 17 -3.57 -5.80 2.98
CA ILE A 17 -2.33 -5.65 2.22
C ILE A 17 -2.32 -4.28 1.53
N MET A 18 -1.19 -3.57 1.65
CA MET A 18 -0.95 -2.28 1.02
C MET A 18 0.40 -2.30 0.29
N HIS A 19 0.58 -1.40 -0.68
CA HIS A 19 1.75 -1.38 -1.57
C HIS A 19 2.40 -0.01 -1.61
N ASN A 20 3.68 0.05 -1.96
CA ASN A 20 4.32 1.32 -2.24
C ASN A 20 3.73 1.92 -3.52
N LYS A 21 3.35 3.19 -3.47
CA LYS A 21 2.88 3.95 -4.63
C LYS A 21 4.02 4.08 -5.64
N ALA A 22 3.70 3.79 -6.90
CA ALA A 22 4.65 3.97 -7.99
C ALA A 22 4.95 5.47 -8.20
N PRO A 23 6.22 5.88 -8.29
CA PRO A 23 6.56 7.26 -8.61
C PRO A 23 6.19 7.60 -10.05
N MET A 24 5.92 8.87 -10.31
CA MET A 24 5.65 9.37 -11.66
C MET A 24 6.89 10.04 -12.25
N TRP A 25 7.04 9.95 -13.57
CA TRP A 25 8.06 10.72 -14.28
C TRP A 25 7.74 12.21 -14.18
N ASN A 26 8.68 13.01 -13.68
CA ASN A 26 8.60 14.46 -13.73
C ASN A 26 9.45 14.98 -14.90
N GLU A 27 8.81 15.59 -15.89
CA GLU A 27 9.49 16.14 -17.07
C GLU A 27 10.42 17.32 -16.74
N SER A 28 10.09 18.14 -15.75
CA SER A 28 10.88 19.33 -15.42
C SER A 28 12.19 19.00 -14.71
N SER A 29 12.17 18.01 -13.81
CA SER A 29 13.33 17.57 -13.03
C SER A 29 14.02 16.33 -13.59
N GLN A 30 13.41 15.67 -14.58
CA GLN A 30 13.92 14.45 -15.23
C GLN A 30 14.17 13.30 -14.23
N VAL A 31 13.30 13.17 -13.23
CA VAL A 31 13.37 12.12 -12.20
C VAL A 31 12.00 11.50 -11.93
N TYR A 32 12.02 10.26 -11.43
CA TYR A 32 10.82 9.63 -10.87
C TYR A 32 10.59 10.14 -9.45
N GLN A 33 9.42 10.76 -9.21
CA GLN A 33 9.09 11.35 -7.91
C GLN A 33 7.67 11.02 -7.43
N LEU A 34 7.49 11.08 -6.12
CA LEU A 34 6.19 11.08 -5.45
C LEU A 34 5.86 12.51 -5.01
N ASP A 35 4.59 12.89 -5.09
CA ASP A 35 4.14 14.19 -4.58
C ASP A 35 3.87 14.11 -3.06
N PHE A 36 4.78 14.68 -2.27
CA PHE A 36 4.65 14.74 -0.81
C PHE A 36 3.92 15.98 -0.30
N GLY A 37 3.44 16.88 -1.19
CA GLY A 37 2.75 18.11 -0.82
C GLY A 37 3.61 19.04 0.05
N GLY A 38 4.92 19.11 -0.22
CA GLY A 38 5.88 19.94 0.52
C GLY A 38 6.32 19.41 1.90
N ARG A 39 5.86 18.23 2.33
CA ARG A 39 6.22 17.64 3.65
C ARG A 39 7.58 16.95 3.67
N VAL A 40 8.16 16.69 2.50
CA VAL A 40 9.49 16.07 2.34
C VAL A 40 10.38 17.10 1.67
N THR A 41 11.53 17.38 2.30
CA THR A 41 12.47 18.42 1.87
C THR A 41 13.84 17.89 1.48
N GLN A 42 14.11 16.60 1.71
CA GLN A 42 15.36 15.93 1.35
C GLN A 42 15.08 14.62 0.64
N GLU A 43 15.85 14.34 -0.40
CA GLU A 43 15.79 13.09 -1.14
C GLU A 43 16.34 11.92 -0.32
N SER A 44 15.63 10.79 -0.36
CA SER A 44 16.03 9.58 0.32
C SER A 44 15.29 8.38 -0.25
N ALA A 45 15.95 7.22 -0.27
CA ALA A 45 15.30 5.94 -0.57
C ALA A 45 14.21 5.56 0.46
N LYS A 46 14.14 6.26 1.60
CA LYS A 46 13.11 6.07 2.65
C LYS A 46 11.82 6.86 2.38
N ASN A 47 11.78 7.67 1.34
CA ASN A 47 10.62 8.47 1.00
C ASN A 47 9.64 7.62 0.17
N PHE A 48 8.72 6.92 0.84
CA PHE A 48 7.69 6.10 0.20
C PHE A 48 6.29 6.58 0.58
N GLN A 49 5.31 6.28 -0.26
CA GLN A 49 3.88 6.45 0.03
C GLN A 49 3.22 5.09 -0.06
N ILE A 50 2.28 4.79 0.83
CA ILE A 50 1.60 3.50 0.84
C ILE A 50 0.16 3.70 0.34
N GLU A 51 -0.29 2.86 -0.59
CA GLU A 51 -1.63 2.90 -1.16
C GLU A 51 -2.35 1.56 -1.04
N TYR A 52 -3.68 1.63 -1.02
CA TYR A 52 -4.57 0.47 -1.02
C TYR A 52 -5.23 0.33 -2.39
N ARG A 53 -5.06 -0.84 -3.02
CA ARG A 53 -5.62 -1.19 -4.34
C ARG A 53 -5.19 -0.30 -5.52
N GLU A 54 -3.94 0.19 -5.51
CA GLU A 54 -3.34 0.93 -6.64
C GLU A 54 -4.21 2.09 -7.16
N LYS A 55 -4.97 2.72 -6.26
CA LYS A 55 -5.76 3.91 -6.60
C LYS A 55 -4.82 5.10 -6.64
N GLN A 56 -4.45 5.50 -7.86
CA GLN A 56 -3.65 6.70 -8.12
C GLN A 56 -4.29 7.97 -7.56
#